data_AF-A0A656JXM4-F1
#
_entry.id   AF-A0A656JXM4-F1
#
_cell.length_a   1.000
_cell.length_b   1.000
_cell.length_c   1.000
_cell.angle_alpha   90.00
_cell.angle_beta   90.00
_cell.angle_gamma   90.00
#
_symmetry.space_group_name_H-M   'P 1'
#
loop_
_entity.id
_entity.type
_entity.pdbx_description
1 polymer ?
#
loop_
_entity_poly.entity_id
_entity_poly.type
_entity_poly.pdbx_seq_one_letter_code
_entity_poly.pdbx_strand_id
1 'polypeptide(L)'
;MTHRIVIVGGGAGGLELATSLGKTLGKKGTASVTLVDANLTHIWKPLLHEVAAGSLNSYEDELNYVAQAKWNHFQFQLGRMTGLDRASRQIHL
;
A
#
# COMPACT_ATOMS: atom_id res chain seq x y z
N MET A 1 9.70 22.33 3.13
CA MET A 1 9.49 21.18 2.22
C MET A 1 8.84 20.06 3.01
N THR A 2 7.78 19.45 2.48
CA THR A 2 7.08 18.33 3.13
C THR A 2 7.91 17.05 3.02
N HIS A 3 8.11 16.34 4.13
CA HIS A 3 8.89 15.09 4.12
C HIS A 3 8.17 14.01 3.28
N ARG A 4 8.92 13.22 2.50
CA ARG A 4 8.36 12.17 1.63
C ARG A 4 8.65 10.79 2.23
N ILE A 5 7.59 10.01 2.43
CA ILE A 5 7.65 8.65 2.97
C ILE A 5 7.12 7.71 1.89
N VAL A 6 7.96 6.78 1.45
CA VAL A 6 7.58 5.75 0.48
C VAL A 6 7.59 4.40 1.17
N ILE A 7 6.48 3.68 1.08
CA ILE A 7 6.26 2.35 1.63
C ILE A 7 6.15 1.40 0.43
N VAL A 8 7.02 0.39 0.36
CA VAL A 8 7.00 -0.61 -0.72
C VAL A 8 6.46 -1.93 -0.19
N GLY A 9 5.36 -2.40 -0.77
CA GLY A 9 4.63 -3.59 -0.39
C GLY A 9 3.40 -3.29 0.48
N GLY A 10 2.20 -3.53 -0.05
CA GLY A 10 0.90 -3.36 0.60
C GLY A 10 0.40 -4.59 1.34
N GLY A 11 1.29 -5.45 1.83
CA GLY A 11 0.93 -6.55 2.75
C GLY A 11 0.36 -6.04 4.08
N ALA A 12 0.15 -6.93 5.04
CA ALA A 12 -0.50 -6.58 6.32
C ALA A 12 0.17 -5.38 7.01
N GLY A 13 1.50 -5.42 7.17
CA GLY A 13 2.23 -4.31 7.80
C GLY A 13 2.32 -3.04 6.94
N GLY A 14 2.48 -3.17 5.63
CA GLY A 14 2.67 -2.00 4.76
C GLY A 14 1.41 -1.17 4.58
N LEU A 15 0.25 -1.83 4.42
CA LEU A 15 -1.04 -1.16 4.32
C LEU A 15 -1.43 -0.48 5.65
N GLU A 16 -1.20 -1.16 6.77
CA GLU A 16 -1.45 -0.63 8.11
C GLU A 16 -0.58 0.60 8.37
N LEU A 17 0.73 0.52 8.04
CA LEU A 17 1.66 1.63 8.18
C LEU A 17 1.24 2.83 7.31
N ALA A 18 0.90 2.59 6.04
CA ALA A 18 0.45 3.64 5.12
C ALA A 18 -0.81 4.34 5.65
N THR A 19 -1.75 3.54 6.17
CA THR A 19 -3.00 4.03 6.76
C THR A 19 -2.74 4.88 8.01
N SER A 20 -1.89 4.41 8.92
CA SER A 20 -1.55 5.12 10.16
C SER A 20 -0.82 6.44 9.88
N LEU A 21 0.19 6.42 9.02
CA LEU A 21 0.94 7.62 8.64
C LEU A 21 0.10 8.59 7.82
N GLY A 22 -0.78 8.10 6.96
CA GLY A 22 -1.74 8.92 6.23
C GLY A 22 -2.68 9.67 7.18
N LYS A 23 -3.29 8.99 8.16
CA LYS A 23 -4.18 9.64 9.15
C LYS A 23 -3.48 10.65 10.05
N THR A 24 -2.22 10.40 10.40
CA THR A 24 -1.48 11.20 11.40
C THR A 24 -0.66 12.33 10.78
N LEU A 25 0.02 12.07 9.65
CA LEU A 25 0.93 13.00 8.98
C LEU A 25 0.37 13.49 7.64
N GLY A 26 -0.15 12.59 6.82
CA GLY A 26 -0.71 12.92 5.50
C GLY A 26 -1.88 13.89 5.60
N LYS A 27 -2.84 13.59 6.48
CA LYS A 27 -4.02 14.43 6.77
C LYS A 27 -3.64 15.82 7.26
N LYS A 28 -2.52 15.95 7.99
CA LYS A 28 -2.02 17.22 8.52
C LYS A 28 -1.12 17.97 7.53
N GLY A 29 -0.80 17.36 6.38
CA GLY A 29 0.13 17.93 5.41
C GLY A 29 1.59 18.00 5.87
N THR A 30 1.95 17.31 6.97
CA THR A 30 3.32 17.33 7.52
C THR A 30 4.25 16.34 6.83
N ALA A 31 3.69 15.30 6.21
CA ALA A 31 4.41 14.38 5.32
C ALA A 31 3.54 13.99 4.11
N SER A 32 4.18 13.66 2.99
CA SER A 32 3.57 12.99 1.84
C SER A 32 3.88 11.50 1.95
N VAL A 33 2.83 10.68 2.06
CA VAL A 33 2.93 9.22 2.23
C VAL A 33 2.49 8.56 0.93
N THR A 34 3.33 7.68 0.38
CA THR A 34 3.02 6.90 -0.83
C THR A 34 3.21 5.42 -0.55
N LEU A 35 2.19 4.62 -0.80
CA LEU A 35 2.25 3.16 -0.84
C LEU A 35 2.47 2.71 -2.29
N VAL A 36 3.44 1.83 -2.49
CA VAL A 36 3.75 1.19 -3.77
C VAL A 36 3.52 -0.31 -3.64
N ASP A 37 2.73 -0.90 -4.53
CA ASP A 37 2.59 -2.37 -4.62
C ASP A 37 2.46 -2.81 -6.08
N ALA A 38 2.82 -4.07 -6.35
CA ALA A 38 2.66 -4.68 -7.66
C ALA A 38 1.21 -5.06 -7.98
N ASN A 39 0.33 -5.09 -6.98
CA ASN A 39 -1.09 -5.42 -7.09
C ASN A 39 -1.98 -4.22 -6.76
N LEU A 40 -3.22 -4.21 -7.25
CA LEU A 40 -4.21 -3.17 -6.97
C LEU A 40 -4.97 -3.38 -5.66
N THR A 41 -4.97 -4.62 -5.16
CA THR A 41 -5.77 -5.04 -4.02
C THR A 41 -4.91 -5.75 -2.98
N HIS A 42 -5.29 -5.56 -1.72
CA HIS A 42 -4.78 -6.37 -0.62
C HIS A 42 -5.62 -7.64 -0.52
N ILE A 43 -4.96 -8.79 -0.63
CA ILE A 43 -5.56 -10.09 -0.38
C ILE A 43 -5.10 -10.57 1.00
N TRP A 44 -6.06 -11.00 1.83
CA TRP A 44 -5.78 -11.70 3.08
C TRP A 44 -5.20 -13.09 2.78
N LYS A 45 -3.86 -13.12 2.70
CA LYS A 45 -3.08 -14.33 2.41
C LYS A 45 -3.44 -15.55 3.29
N PRO A 46 -3.85 -15.41 4.57
CA PRO A 46 -4.32 -16.56 5.36
C PRO A 46 -5.50 -17.31 4.74
N LEU A 47 -6.38 -16.64 3.99
CA LEU A 47 -7.58 -17.24 3.38
C LEU A 47 -7.34 -17.84 1.98
N LEU A 48 -6.09 -17.83 1.48
CA LEU A 48 -5.78 -18.32 0.13
C LEU A 48 -6.12 -19.80 -0.08
N HIS A 49 -6.12 -20.60 0.99
CA HIS A 49 -6.48 -22.02 0.91
C HIS A 49 -7.99 -22.21 0.70
N GLU A 50 -8.84 -21.34 1.25
CA GLU A 50 -10.29 -21.36 1.04
C GLU A 50 -10.67 -20.82 -0.35
N VAL A 51 -9.90 -19.83 -0.85
CA VAL A 51 -10.00 -19.37 -2.25
C VAL A 51 -9.64 -20.50 -3.21
N ALA A 52 -8.54 -21.22 -2.97
CA ALA A 52 -8.12 -22.34 -3.83
C ALA A 52 -9.11 -23.52 -3.80
N ALA A 53 -9.79 -23.73 -2.67
CA ALA A 53 -10.85 -24.73 -2.52
C ALA A 53 -12.19 -24.31 -3.16
N GLY A 54 -12.33 -23.05 -3.61
CA GLY A 54 -13.55 -22.49 -4.18
C GLY A 54 -14.65 -22.21 -3.15
N SER A 55 -14.34 -22.29 -1.85
CA SER A 55 -15.29 -22.04 -0.76
C SER A 55 -15.42 -20.57 -0.39
N LEU A 56 -14.52 -19.72 -0.88
CA LEU A 56 -14.51 -18.28 -0.65
C LEU A 56 -14.24 -17.52 -1.94
N ASN A 57 -15.07 -16.52 -2.22
CA ASN A 57 -14.90 -15.65 -3.37
C ASN A 57 -13.89 -14.55 -3.00
N SER A 58 -12.66 -14.64 -3.53
CA SER A 58 -11.59 -13.68 -3.22
C SER A 58 -11.95 -12.22 -3.52
N TYR A 59 -12.88 -12.00 -4.46
CA TYR A 59 -13.37 -10.67 -4.81
C TYR A 59 -14.15 -9.96 -3.71
N GLU A 60 -14.74 -10.67 -2.74
CA GLU A 60 -15.53 -10.03 -1.67
C GLU A 60 -14.66 -9.47 -0.54
N ASP A 61 -13.42 -9.95 -0.38
CA ASP A 61 -12.49 -9.55 0.70
C ASP A 61 -11.28 -8.73 0.22
N GLU A 62 -11.25 -8.35 -1.06
CA GLU A 62 -10.15 -7.58 -1.64
C GLU A 62 -10.27 -6.09 -1.32
N LEU A 63 -9.35 -5.58 -0.50
CA LEU A 63 -9.28 -4.15 -0.20
C LEU A 63 -8.53 -3.41 -1.31
N ASN A 64 -9.22 -2.53 -2.03
CA ASN A 64 -8.64 -1.71 -3.09
C ASN A 64 -7.74 -0.60 -2.52
N TYR A 65 -6.45 -0.61 -2.89
CA TYR A 65 -5.48 0.35 -2.36
C TYR A 65 -5.77 1.80 -2.73
N VAL A 66 -6.36 2.07 -3.89
CA VAL A 66 -6.71 3.42 -4.34
C VAL A 66 -7.81 4.01 -3.44
N ALA A 67 -8.84 3.21 -3.14
CA ALA A 67 -9.91 3.62 -2.24
C ALA A 67 -9.37 3.88 -0.83
N GLN A 68 -8.57 2.95 -0.29
CA GLN A 68 -7.94 3.08 1.02
C GLN A 68 -7.03 4.32 1.09
N ALA A 69 -6.24 4.57 0.05
CA ALA A 69 -5.38 5.74 -0.06
C ALA A 69 -6.17 7.04 0.05
N LYS A 70 -7.25 7.16 -0.73
CA LYS A 70 -8.14 8.32 -0.72
C LYS A 70 -8.76 8.55 0.67
N TRP A 71 -9.29 7.50 1.29
CA TRP A 71 -9.95 7.60 2.60
C TRP A 71 -9.00 7.89 3.75
N ASN A 72 -7.72 7.53 3.62
CA ASN A 72 -6.75 7.61 4.71
C ASN A 72 -5.61 8.60 4.44
N HIS A 73 -5.76 9.48 3.44
CA HIS A 73 -4.83 10.58 3.17
C HIS A 73 -3.39 10.13 2.86
N PHE A 74 -3.23 9.04 2.12
CA PHE A 74 -1.97 8.66 1.49
C PHE A 74 -2.18 8.50 -0.03
N GLN A 75 -1.09 8.34 -0.78
CA GLN A 75 -1.12 8.09 -2.22
C GLN A 75 -0.82 6.62 -2.50
N PHE A 76 -1.46 6.04 -3.51
CA PHE A 76 -1.11 4.71 -4.00
C PHE A 76 -0.50 4.81 -5.40
N GLN A 77 0.56 4.04 -5.63
CA GLN A 77 1.23 3.90 -6.91
C GLN A 77 1.35 2.42 -7.26
N LEU A 78 0.74 2.01 -8.37
CA LEU A 78 0.92 0.67 -8.90
C LEU A 78 2.33 0.57 -9.51
N GLY A 79 3.09 -0.44 -9.11
CA GLY A 79 4.43 -0.70 -9.63
C GLY A 79 5.19 -1.73 -8.82
N ARG A 80 6.00 -2.55 -9.48
CA ARG A 80 6.86 -3.53 -8.81
C ARG A 80 8.22 -2.90 -8.61
N MET A 81 8.68 -2.77 -7.38
CA MET A 81 10.03 -2.26 -7.17
C MET A 81 11.08 -3.16 -7.86
N THR A 82 11.85 -2.58 -8.78
CA THR A 82 12.91 -3.22 -9.57
C THR A 82 14.31 -2.82 -9.11
N GLY A 83 14.44 -1.71 -8.37
CA GLY A 83 15.74 -1.24 -7.87
C GLY A 83 15.65 -0.18 -6.79
N LEU A 84 16.75 0.01 -6.06
CA LEU A 84 16.92 1.01 -5.00
C LEU A 84 18.22 1.78 -5.20
N ASP A 85 18.12 3.08 -5.41
CA ASP A 85 19.27 3.99 -5.32
C ASP A 85 19.22 4.73 -3.98
N ARG A 86 20.14 4.36 -3.07
CA ARG A 86 20.25 4.97 -1.74
C ARG A 86 20.92 6.35 -1.76
N ALA A 87 21.78 6.60 -2.74
CA ALA A 87 22.49 7.86 -2.87
C ALA A 87 21.53 8.96 -3.30
N SER A 88 20.70 8.68 -4.31
CA SER A 88 19.66 9.61 -4.78
C SER A 88 18.34 9.51 -4.02
N ARG A 89 18.18 8.49 -3.14
CA ARG A 89 16.96 8.18 -2.38
C ARG A 89 15.75 7.92 -3.28
N GLN A 90 15.96 7.10 -4.32
CA GLN A 90 14.95 6.75 -5.31
C GLN A 90 14.71 5.24 -5.36
N ILE A 91 13.50 4.87 -5.76
CA ILE A 91 13.14 3.50 -6.14
C ILE A 91 12.82 3.47 -7.63
N HIS A 92 13.10 2.35 -8.26
CA HIS A 92 12.66 2.04 -9.62
C HIS A 92 11.48 1.07 -9.54
N LEU A 93 10.47 1.28 -10.38
CA LEU A 93 9.27 0.46 -10.47
C LEU A 93 9.30 -0.48 -11.69
#